data_AF-A0A535B8E4-F1
#
_entry.id   AF-A0A535B8E4-F1
#
_cell.length_a   1.000
_cell.length_b   1.000
_cell.length_c   1.000
_cell.angle_alpha   90.00
_cell.angle_beta   90.00
_cell.angle_gamma   90.00
#
_symmetry.space_group_name_H-M   'P 1'
#
loop_
_entity.id
_entity.type
_entity.pdbx_description
1 polymer ?
#
loop_
_entity_poly.entity_id
_entity_poly.type
_entity_poly.pdbx_seq_one_letter_code
_entity_poly.pdbx_strand_id
1 'polypeptide(L)'
;MPRAGRPNPLGSWSTLFVAVEALALLGEKSEAARLYPLLQEAMHMGIILRGWDMRLLETLAGIAAGAGENWAQAEEQFRSALRRTEELPHIIEQPEVRRFYARMLLDRNAPGDRDKARQLLTEALDMYRRLGMPKHIEMAEALLAQA
;
A
#
# COMPACT_ATOMS: atom_id res chain seq x y z
N MET A 1 -0.02 -1.88 -19.98
CA MET A 1 1.13 -2.10 -19.09
C MET A 1 2.37 -1.38 -19.62
N PRO A 2 3.20 -0.78 -18.75
CA PRO A 2 4.48 -0.17 -19.15
C PRO A 2 5.48 -1.27 -19.52
N ARG A 3 6.50 -0.92 -20.31
CA ARG A 3 7.68 -1.80 -20.50
C ARG A 3 8.90 -1.11 -19.91
N ALA A 4 9.77 -1.89 -19.29
CA ALA A 4 10.92 -1.39 -18.56
C ALA A 4 11.93 -0.68 -19.48
N GLY A 5 12.61 0.33 -18.94
CA GLY A 5 13.75 1.00 -19.57
C GLY A 5 13.40 1.88 -20.77
N ARG A 6 12.14 2.32 -20.90
CA ARG A 6 11.70 3.18 -22.01
C ARG A 6 10.63 4.17 -21.59
N PRO A 7 10.42 5.26 -22.35
CA PRO A 7 9.28 6.14 -22.14
C PRO A 7 7.96 5.37 -22.24
N ASN A 8 7.07 5.58 -21.28
CA ASN A 8 5.72 5.02 -21.27
C ASN A 8 4.70 6.14 -21.08
N PRO A 9 3.54 6.11 -21.76
CA PRO A 9 2.49 7.10 -21.58
C PRO A 9 1.85 6.98 -20.19
N LEU A 10 1.24 8.07 -19.71
CA LEU A 10 0.57 8.11 -18.42
C LEU A 10 -0.43 6.95 -18.22
N GLY A 11 -1.23 6.63 -19.25
CA GLY A 11 -2.19 5.52 -19.16
C GLY A 11 -1.55 4.14 -18.94
N SER A 12 -0.33 3.92 -19.45
CA SER A 12 0.41 2.69 -19.17
C SER A 12 0.83 2.61 -17.70
N TRP A 13 1.31 3.71 -17.13
CA TRP A 13 1.63 3.80 -15.69
C TRP A 13 0.39 3.64 -14.83
N SER A 14 -0.72 4.32 -15.17
CA SER A 14 -1.99 4.16 -14.45
C SER A 14 -2.45 2.70 -14.43
N THR A 15 -2.30 1.97 -15.55
CA THR A 15 -2.63 0.54 -15.62
C THR A 15 -1.79 -0.29 -14.65
N LEU A 16 -0.48 -0.03 -14.57
CA LEU A 16 0.41 -0.72 -13.62
C LEU A 16 -0.05 -0.49 -12.18
N PHE A 17 -0.29 0.79 -11.82
CA PHE A 17 -0.61 1.16 -10.45
C PHE A 17 -1.94 0.58 -9.98
N VAL A 18 -2.95 0.52 -10.86
CA VAL A 18 -4.23 -0.13 -10.56
C VAL A 18 -4.05 -1.64 -10.43
N ALA A 19 -3.29 -2.26 -11.33
CA ALA A 19 -3.12 -3.70 -11.36
C ALA A 19 -2.45 -4.23 -10.09
N VAL A 20 -1.42 -3.56 -9.57
CA VAL A 20 -0.73 -3.98 -8.33
C VAL A 20 -1.72 -4.14 -7.16
N GLU A 21 -2.52 -3.11 -6.92
CA GLU A 21 -3.49 -3.10 -5.82
C GLU A 21 -4.62 -4.10 -6.06
N ALA A 22 -5.17 -4.15 -7.28
CA ALA A 22 -6.25 -5.07 -7.62
C ALA A 22 -5.82 -6.54 -7.50
N LEU A 23 -4.65 -6.91 -8.03
CA LEU A 23 -4.11 -8.26 -7.94
C LEU A 23 -3.88 -8.67 -6.47
N ALA A 24 -3.29 -7.78 -5.67
CA ALA A 24 -3.08 -8.06 -4.25
C ALA A 24 -4.41 -8.25 -3.49
N LEU A 25 -5.42 -7.42 -3.76
CA LEU A 25 -6.75 -7.55 -3.14
C LEU A 25 -7.49 -8.83 -3.57
N LEU A 26 -7.28 -9.30 -4.80
CA LEU A 26 -7.84 -10.54 -5.32
C LEU A 26 -7.07 -11.79 -4.86
N GLY A 27 -5.96 -11.63 -4.13
CA GLY A 27 -5.12 -12.75 -3.69
C GLY A 27 -4.14 -13.26 -4.75
N GLU A 28 -4.04 -12.59 -5.91
CA GLU A 28 -3.10 -12.91 -7.00
C GLU A 28 -1.68 -12.42 -6.66
N LYS A 29 -1.14 -12.90 -5.53
CA LYS A 29 0.09 -12.38 -4.91
C LYS A 29 1.30 -12.47 -5.84
N SER A 30 1.47 -13.58 -6.55
CA SER A 30 2.58 -13.80 -7.49
C SER A 30 2.58 -12.77 -8.64
N GLU A 31 1.41 -12.46 -9.20
CA GLU A 31 1.30 -11.46 -10.27
C GLU A 31 1.52 -10.04 -9.74
N ALA A 32 1.02 -9.72 -8.55
CA ALA A 32 1.29 -8.44 -7.90
C ALA A 32 2.80 -8.25 -7.64
N ALA A 33 3.47 -9.29 -7.14
CA ALA A 33 4.91 -9.28 -6.86
C ALA A 33 5.75 -9.04 -8.11
N ARG A 34 5.37 -9.65 -9.24
CA ARG A 34 6.06 -9.53 -10.53
C ARG A 34 6.11 -8.08 -11.06
N LEU A 35 5.20 -7.22 -10.60
CA LEU A 35 5.12 -5.82 -11.02
C LEU A 35 6.04 -4.88 -10.22
N TYR A 36 6.66 -5.36 -9.13
CA TYR A 36 7.51 -4.54 -8.25
C TYR A 36 8.67 -3.81 -8.98
N PRO A 37 9.43 -4.42 -9.89
CA PRO A 37 10.51 -3.71 -10.59
C PRO A 37 10.03 -2.50 -11.42
N LEU A 38 8.82 -2.59 -11.99
CA LEU A 38 8.23 -1.48 -12.75
C LEU A 38 7.77 -0.34 -11.84
N LEU A 39 7.33 -0.66 -10.61
CA LEU A 39 7.06 0.36 -9.59
C LEU A 39 8.34 1.07 -9.16
N GLN A 40 9.44 0.34 -8.98
CA GLN A 40 10.73 0.95 -8.66
C GLN A 40 11.20 1.90 -9.76
N GLU A 41 11.05 1.52 -11.04
CA GLU A 41 11.35 2.41 -12.16
C GLU A 41 10.49 3.68 -12.12
N ALA A 42 9.19 3.55 -11.86
CA ALA A 42 8.29 4.69 -11.72
C ALA A 42 8.72 5.65 -10.60
N MET A 43 9.08 5.11 -9.43
CA MET A 43 9.58 5.89 -8.30
C MET A 43 10.91 6.59 -8.62
N HIS A 44 11.83 5.91 -9.33
CA HIS A 44 13.12 6.48 -9.71
C HIS A 44 12.97 7.66 -10.69
N MET A 45 11.95 7.66 -11.53
CA MET A 45 11.61 8.80 -12.39
C MET A 45 10.98 10.00 -11.63
N GLY A 46 10.79 9.88 -10.32
CA GLY A 46 10.19 10.94 -9.49
C GLY A 46 8.66 10.94 -9.50
N ILE A 47 8.01 9.84 -9.91
CA ILE A 47 6.56 9.71 -9.74
C ILE A 47 6.29 9.44 -8.26
N ILE A 48 5.46 10.28 -7.64
CA ILE A 48 5.15 10.20 -6.20
C ILE A 48 3.73 9.67 -5.98
N LEU A 49 2.78 10.07 -6.83
CA LEU A 49 1.35 9.81 -6.65
C LEU A 49 0.72 9.15 -7.87
N ARG A 50 -0.27 8.29 -7.63
CA ARG A 50 -1.24 7.88 -8.64
C ARG A 50 -2.26 8.99 -8.85
N GLY A 51 -2.35 9.54 -10.06
CA GLY A 51 -2.99 10.84 -10.28
C GLY A 51 -4.49 10.98 -10.04
N TRP A 52 -5.28 9.91 -9.88
CA TRP A 52 -6.75 10.01 -9.76
C TRP A 52 -7.29 9.85 -8.33
N ASP A 53 -6.59 9.12 -7.46
CA ASP A 53 -6.93 8.98 -6.03
C ASP A 53 -5.78 9.39 -5.10
N MET A 54 -4.68 9.89 -5.68
CA MET A 54 -3.51 10.37 -4.97
C MET A 54 -2.86 9.31 -4.05
N ARG A 55 -2.97 8.02 -4.42
CA ARG A 55 -2.25 6.92 -3.74
C ARG A 55 -0.74 7.13 -3.84
N LEU A 56 0.00 6.96 -2.73
CA LEU A 56 1.46 7.03 -2.74
C LEU A 56 2.06 5.80 -3.45
N LEU A 57 3.09 6.01 -4.27
CA LEU A 57 3.78 4.90 -4.92
C LEU A 57 4.51 4.00 -3.94
N GLU A 58 4.96 4.53 -2.80
CA GLU A 58 5.51 3.75 -1.69
C GLU A 58 4.49 2.75 -1.15
N THR A 59 3.21 3.13 -1.03
CA THR A 59 2.14 2.20 -0.61
C THR A 59 1.99 1.05 -1.60
N LEU A 60 1.98 1.37 -2.91
CA LEU A 60 1.90 0.36 -3.97
C LEU A 60 3.13 -0.55 -3.99
N ALA A 61 4.32 0.02 -3.79
CA ALA A 61 5.58 -0.72 -3.69
C ALA A 61 5.58 -1.65 -2.47
N GLY A 62 5.07 -1.20 -1.33
CA GLY A 62 4.89 -2.02 -0.13
C GLY A 62 3.93 -3.19 -0.36
N ILE A 63 2.81 -2.96 -1.05
CA ILE A 63 1.85 -4.01 -1.43
C ILE A 63 2.51 -5.05 -2.34
N ALA A 64 3.19 -4.62 -3.41
CA ALA A 64 3.84 -5.53 -4.36
C ALA A 64 4.98 -6.32 -3.70
N ALA A 65 5.83 -5.67 -2.91
CA ALA A 65 6.91 -6.34 -2.19
C ALA A 65 6.36 -7.36 -1.16
N GLY A 66 5.33 -6.99 -0.41
CA GLY A 66 4.69 -7.87 0.57
C GLY A 66 4.01 -9.08 -0.07
N ALA A 67 3.39 -8.88 -1.24
CA ALA A 67 2.84 -9.99 -2.03
C ALA A 67 3.90 -10.99 -2.48
N GLY A 68 5.14 -10.52 -2.73
CA GLY A 68 6.29 -11.37 -3.03
C GLY A 68 7.06 -11.86 -1.81
N GLU A 69 6.51 -11.72 -0.60
CA GLU A 69 7.13 -12.08 0.68
C GLU A 69 8.51 -11.40 0.92
N ASN A 70 8.78 -10.30 0.22
CA ASN A 70 9.98 -9.49 0.42
C ASN A 70 9.78 -8.56 1.62
N TRP A 71 9.61 -9.15 2.80
CA TRP A 71 9.12 -8.49 4.01
C TRP A 71 9.89 -7.25 4.42
N ALA A 72 11.23 -7.31 4.34
CA ALA A 72 12.10 -6.18 4.70
C ALA A 72 11.86 -4.98 3.77
N GLN A 73 11.79 -5.22 2.46
CA GLN A 73 11.50 -4.18 1.48
C GLN A 73 10.07 -3.66 1.63
N ALA A 74 9.09 -4.53 1.84
CA ALA A 74 7.71 -4.12 2.06
C ALA A 74 7.58 -3.18 3.26
N GLU A 75 8.21 -3.55 4.39
CA GLU A 75 8.23 -2.75 5.60
C GLU A 75 8.91 -1.39 5.40
N GLU A 76 10.05 -1.37 4.69
CA GLU A 76 10.75 -0.12 4.34
C GLU A 76 9.84 0.83 3.55
N GLN A 77 9.13 0.31 2.53
CA GLN A 77 8.20 1.08 1.72
C GLN A 77 7.04 1.64 2.54
N PHE A 78 6.40 0.82 3.39
CA PHE A 78 5.31 1.30 4.25
C PHE A 78 5.78 2.34 5.28
N ARG A 79 6.97 2.16 5.87
CA ARG A 79 7.56 3.18 6.77
C ARG A 79 7.84 4.49 6.03
N SER A 80 8.29 4.41 4.78
CA SER A 80 8.48 5.59 3.93
C SER A 80 7.15 6.29 3.63
N ALA A 81 6.12 5.52 3.28
CA ALA A 81 4.77 6.05 3.05
C ALA A 81 4.20 6.76 4.29
N LEU A 82 4.35 6.17 5.49
CA LEU A 82 3.89 6.81 6.73
C LEU A 82 4.57 8.17 6.97
N ARG A 83 5.90 8.24 6.87
CA ARG A 83 6.64 9.52 6.97
C ARG A 83 6.15 10.53 5.94
N ARG A 84 5.93 10.09 4.70
CA ARG A 84 5.44 10.97 3.62
C ARG A 84 4.05 11.54 3.92
N THR A 85 3.16 10.76 4.53
CA THR A 85 1.83 11.23 4.92
C THR A 85 1.81 12.17 6.14
N GLU A 86 2.94 12.30 6.85
CA GLU A 86 3.16 13.30 7.89
C GLU A 86 3.73 14.60 7.31
N GLU A 87 4.66 14.50 6.35
CA GLU A 87 5.24 15.63 5.62
C GLU A 87 4.22 16.32 4.70
N LEU A 88 3.40 15.51 4.02
CA LEU A 88 2.28 15.94 3.20
C LEU A 88 1.03 15.54 3.94
N PRO A 89 0.21 16.46 4.49
CA PRO A 89 -0.98 16.13 5.28
C PRO A 89 -2.10 15.54 4.42
N HIS A 90 -1.84 14.38 3.82
CA HIS A 90 -2.68 13.67 2.88
C HIS A 90 -3.72 12.84 3.63
N ILE A 91 -4.76 13.51 4.11
CA ILE A 91 -5.73 12.96 5.07
C ILE A 91 -6.36 11.63 4.65
N ILE A 92 -6.53 11.38 3.34
CA ILE A 92 -7.10 10.13 2.82
C ILE A 92 -6.07 8.97 2.84
N GLU A 93 -4.79 9.28 2.62
CA GLU A 93 -3.75 8.25 2.47
C GLU A 93 -3.20 7.82 3.84
N GLN A 94 -3.24 8.71 4.84
CA GLN A 94 -2.85 8.41 6.22
C GLN A 94 -3.47 7.11 6.78
N PRO A 95 -4.80 6.90 6.72
CA PRO A 95 -5.39 5.66 7.20
C PRO A 95 -5.21 4.48 6.24
N GLU A 96 -5.08 4.72 4.93
CA GLU A 96 -4.90 3.67 3.93
C GLU A 96 -3.53 3.00 4.04
N VAL A 97 -2.45 3.77 4.17
CA VAL A 97 -1.10 3.25 4.41
C VAL A 97 -1.09 2.35 5.65
N ARG A 98 -1.73 2.78 6.73
CA ARG A 98 -1.84 2.02 7.97
C ARG A 98 -2.58 0.70 7.77
N ARG A 99 -3.71 0.72 7.04
CA ARG A 99 -4.51 -0.48 6.75
C ARG A 99 -3.74 -1.49 5.92
N PHE A 100 -3.05 -1.06 4.86
CA PHE A 100 -2.23 -1.94 4.03
C PHE A 100 -0.99 -2.45 4.75
N TYR A 101 -0.32 -1.62 5.54
CA TYR A 101 0.83 -2.06 6.33
C TYR A 101 0.41 -3.09 7.39
N ALA A 102 -0.70 -2.87 8.08
CA ALA A 102 -1.25 -3.84 9.03
C ALA A 102 -1.59 -5.17 8.35
N ARG A 103 -2.19 -5.15 7.15
CA ARG A 103 -2.41 -6.37 6.35
C ARG A 103 -1.08 -7.10 6.08
N MET A 104 -0.04 -6.40 5.65
CA MET A 104 1.27 -7.03 5.39
C MET A 104 1.87 -7.66 6.65
N LEU A 105 1.76 -6.99 7.81
CA LEU A 105 2.23 -7.53 9.09
C LEU A 105 1.44 -8.79 9.49
N LEU A 106 0.13 -8.81 9.28
CA LEU A 106 -0.68 -10.01 9.53
C LEU A 106 -0.33 -11.17 8.59
N ASP A 107 -0.02 -10.88 7.33
CA ASP A 107 0.45 -11.87 6.37
C ASP A 107 1.84 -12.43 6.75
N ARG A 108 2.76 -11.57 7.20
CA ARG A 108 4.11 -11.96 7.65
C ARG A 108 4.09 -12.77 8.96
N ASN A 109 3.22 -12.37 9.90
CA ASN A 109 2.97 -13.06 11.18
C ASN A 109 4.24 -13.38 11.99
N ALA A 110 5.23 -12.47 12.01
CA ALA A 110 6.41 -12.57 12.86
C ALA A 110 6.11 -12.10 14.30
N PRO A 111 6.98 -12.41 15.29
CA PRO A 111 6.82 -11.90 16.66
C PRO A 111 6.67 -10.37 16.70
N GLY A 112 5.60 -9.89 17.34
CA GLY A 112 5.28 -8.46 17.46
C GLY A 112 4.45 -7.87 16.31
N ASP A 113 4.29 -8.58 15.19
CA ASP A 113 3.55 -8.07 14.03
C ASP A 113 2.07 -7.83 14.33
N ARG A 114 1.45 -8.75 15.06
CA ARG A 114 0.03 -8.64 15.44
C ARG A 114 -0.25 -7.43 16.32
N ASP A 115 0.63 -7.15 17.29
CA ASP A 115 0.49 -5.98 18.15
C ASP A 115 0.66 -4.69 17.35
N LYS A 116 1.63 -4.66 16.43
CA LYS A 116 1.82 -3.50 15.55
C LYS A 116 0.65 -3.32 14.57
N ALA A 117 0.14 -4.40 14.00
CA ALA A 117 -1.03 -4.38 13.13
C ALA A 117 -2.26 -3.85 13.88
N ARG A 118 -2.50 -4.31 15.11
CA ARG A 118 -3.59 -3.82 15.99
C ARG A 118 -3.47 -2.32 16.23
N GLN A 119 -2.27 -1.82 16.54
CA GLN A 119 -2.01 -0.39 16.71
C GLN A 119 -2.39 0.39 15.44
N LEU A 120 -1.84 0.00 14.29
CA LEU A 120 -2.05 0.68 13.01
C LEU A 120 -3.53 0.69 12.59
N LEU A 121 -4.24 -0.43 12.80
CA LEU A 121 -5.67 -0.55 12.48
C LEU A 121 -6.53 0.31 13.40
N THR A 122 -6.19 0.39 14.68
CA THR A 122 -6.90 1.26 15.63
C THR A 122 -6.77 2.73 15.22
N GLU A 123 -5.55 3.18 14.91
CA GLU A 123 -5.31 4.53 14.40
C GLU A 123 -6.06 4.80 13.08
N ALA A 124 -6.03 3.84 12.15
CA ALA A 124 -6.73 3.95 10.86
C ALA A 124 -8.25 4.06 11.04
N LEU A 125 -8.84 3.29 11.97
CA LEU A 125 -10.28 3.34 12.26
C LEU A 125 -10.72 4.71 12.75
N ASP A 126 -9.96 5.33 13.65
CA ASP A 126 -10.28 6.68 14.14
C ASP A 126 -10.24 7.73 13.02
N MET A 127 -9.28 7.59 12.11
CA MET A 127 -9.19 8.45 10.92
C MET A 127 -10.35 8.21 9.94
N TYR A 128 -10.67 6.94 9.61
CA TYR A 128 -11.80 6.64 8.73
C TYR A 128 -13.14 7.12 9.28
N ARG A 129 -13.34 7.05 10.61
CA ARG A 129 -14.52 7.60 11.29
C ARG A 129 -14.63 9.10 11.12
N ARG A 130 -13.52 9.84 11.33
CA ARG A 130 -13.48 11.30 11.14
C ARG A 130 -13.74 11.70 9.68
N LEU A 131 -13.30 10.90 8.73
CA LEU A 131 -13.48 11.13 7.30
C LEU A 131 -14.84 10.65 6.76
N GLY A 132 -15.65 9.94 7.56
CA GLY A 132 -16.94 9.41 7.12
C GLY A 132 -16.80 8.32 6.05
N MET A 133 -15.85 7.39 6.19
CA MET A 133 -15.56 6.32 5.22
C MET A 133 -16.07 4.95 5.70
N PRO A 134 -17.38 4.68 5.71
CA PRO A 134 -17.96 3.48 6.34
C PRO A 134 -17.43 2.18 5.75
N LYS A 135 -17.19 2.13 4.42
CA LYS A 135 -16.67 0.91 3.80
C LYS A 135 -15.26 0.57 4.27
N HIS A 136 -14.43 1.57 4.54
CA HIS A 136 -13.07 1.35 5.01
C HIS A 136 -13.03 1.00 6.50
N ILE A 137 -14.00 1.48 7.28
CA ILE A 137 -14.22 1.03 8.67
C ILE A 137 -14.48 -0.48 8.67
N GLU A 138 -15.44 -0.97 7.90
CA GLU A 138 -15.74 -2.42 7.80
C GLU A 138 -14.49 -3.25 7.43
N MET A 139 -13.72 -2.77 6.45
CA MET A 139 -12.50 -3.46 6.00
C MET A 139 -11.42 -3.49 7.08
N ALA A 140 -11.24 -2.39 7.83
CA ALA A 140 -10.27 -2.30 8.91
C ALA A 140 -10.70 -3.11 10.14
N GLU A 141 -11.99 -3.17 10.47
CA GLU A 141 -12.53 -4.02 11.54
C GLU A 141 -12.35 -5.51 11.22
N ALA A 142 -12.61 -5.93 9.97
CA ALA A 142 -12.40 -7.31 9.53
C ALA A 142 -10.92 -7.72 9.61
N LEU A 143 -10.01 -6.78 9.36
CA LEU A 143 -8.56 -6.94 9.56
C LEU A 143 -8.19 -7.02 11.04
N LEU A 144 -8.76 -6.15 11.86
CA LEU A 144 -8.49 -6.06 13.30
C LEU A 144 -8.89 -7.34 14.02
N ALA A 145 -9.96 -7.99 13.59
CA ALA A 145 -10.38 -9.30 14.11
C ALA A 145 -9.37 -10.44 13.84
N GLN A 146 -8.41 -10.24 12.93
CA GLN A 146 -7.35 -11.21 12.61
C GLN A 146 -6.06 -10.97 13.40
N ALA A 147 -5.90 -9.79 14.02
CA ALA A 147 -4.72 -9.38 14.78
C ALA A 147 -4.76 -9.88 16.21
#